data_AF-D4B356-F1
#
_entry.id   AF-D4B356-F1
#
_cell.length_a   1.000
_cell.length_b   1.000
_cell.length_c   1.000
_cell.angle_alpha   90.00
_cell.angle_beta   90.00
_cell.angle_gamma   90.00
#
_symmetry.space_group_name_H-M   'P 1'
#
loop_
_entity.id
_entity.type
_entity.pdbx_description
1 polymer ?
#
loop_
_entity_poly.entity_id
_entity_poly.type
_entity_poly.pdbx_seq_one_letter_code
_entity_poly.pdbx_strand_id
1 'polypeptide(L)'
;MAQSNKDEMESLEASTRALLDIATQDETAESFSFSQKETEILELYDRVFELKLEEALLNHELPEDTEMGDIDVKLAEAERELLEVRARVSVQRKVVESVLMTEPSLQAVHSAPSSPLDRTLLRLINKRDILSLAYENMLTTHTTCLRKLSSAEVSNIQNIKQNQELVQSLLKLTSSEKSADEEIPDLELKEELNSLKSENKQKKAQWTRIKRIVSASIAASGVDWASDEKLERLVLDDDEFDDV
;
A
#
# COMPACT_ATOMS: atom_id res chain seq x y z
N MET A 1 -1.42 19.32 14.31
CA MET A 1 -2.25 18.34 13.58
C MET A 1 -1.65 16.93 13.61
N ALA A 2 -0.34 16.73 13.46
CA ALA A 2 0.28 15.40 13.53
C ALA A 2 0.12 14.70 14.91
N GLN A 3 0.33 15.41 16.03
CA GLN A 3 0.09 14.86 17.38
C GLN A 3 -1.37 14.44 17.60
N SER A 4 -2.33 15.35 17.35
CA SER A 4 -3.77 15.08 17.53
C SER A 4 -4.25 13.85 16.74
N ASN A 5 -3.73 13.66 15.52
CA ASN A 5 -4.09 12.52 14.68
C ASN A 5 -3.41 11.21 15.10
N LYS A 6 -2.25 11.30 15.77
CA LYS A 6 -1.57 10.14 16.34
C LYS A 6 -2.31 9.65 17.57
N ASP A 7 -2.75 10.57 18.42
CA ASP A 7 -3.55 10.27 19.61
C ASP A 7 -4.92 9.66 19.23
N GLU A 8 -5.55 10.14 18.14
CA GLU A 8 -6.78 9.54 17.60
C GLU A 8 -6.58 8.10 17.11
N MET A 9 -5.50 7.81 16.38
CA MET A 9 -5.21 6.45 15.90
C MET A 9 -4.86 5.51 17.05
N GLU A 10 -4.07 5.97 18.04
CA GLU A 10 -3.76 5.18 19.24
C GLU A 10 -5.02 4.88 20.07
N SER A 11 -5.99 5.81 20.13
CA SER A 11 -7.27 5.58 20.80
C SER A 11 -8.18 4.58 20.07
N LEU A 12 -8.22 4.62 18.73
CA LEU A 12 -8.94 3.62 17.93
C LEU A 12 -8.29 2.24 18.04
N GLU A 13 -6.97 2.16 18.08
CA GLU A 13 -6.26 0.90 18.33
C GLU A 13 -6.52 0.34 19.73
N ALA A 14 -6.62 1.19 20.75
CA ALA A 14 -6.96 0.75 22.10
C ALA A 14 -8.41 0.20 22.17
N SER A 15 -9.36 0.88 21.52
CA SER A 15 -10.76 0.43 21.48
C SER A 15 -10.94 -0.87 20.70
N THR A 16 -10.23 -1.07 19.58
CA THR A 16 -10.26 -2.33 18.81
C THR A 16 -9.68 -3.49 19.59
N ARG A 17 -8.56 -3.28 20.31
CA ARG A 17 -7.98 -4.29 21.20
C ARG A 17 -8.93 -4.69 22.33
N ALA A 18 -9.63 -3.74 22.93
CA ALA A 18 -10.63 -4.02 23.96
C ALA A 18 -11.81 -4.83 23.42
N LEU A 19 -12.32 -4.50 22.22
CA LEU A 19 -13.39 -5.28 21.59
C LEU A 19 -12.94 -6.71 21.24
N LEU A 20 -11.69 -6.88 20.79
CA LEU A 20 -11.13 -8.20 20.48
C LEU A 20 -10.94 -9.05 21.75
N ASP A 21 -10.51 -8.44 22.85
CA ASP A 21 -10.41 -9.12 24.16
C ASP A 21 -11.79 -9.62 24.62
N ILE A 22 -12.82 -8.79 24.52
CA ILE A 22 -14.21 -9.20 24.83
C ILE A 22 -14.68 -10.36 23.92
N ALA A 23 -14.33 -10.35 22.63
CA ALA A 23 -14.71 -11.41 21.70
C ALA A 23 -13.95 -12.73 21.91
N THR A 24 -12.74 -12.68 22.48
CA THR A 24 -11.86 -13.85 22.69
C THR A 24 -12.03 -14.49 24.07
N GLN A 25 -12.62 -13.78 25.05
CA GLN A 25 -12.93 -14.32 26.38
C GLN A 25 -14.08 -15.33 26.40
N ASP A 26 -14.96 -15.35 25.39
CA ASP A 26 -16.08 -16.32 25.32
C ASP A 26 -15.62 -17.67 24.72
N GLU A 27 -14.91 -18.48 25.51
CA GLU A 27 -14.44 -19.83 25.16
C GLU A 27 -15.60 -20.78 24.79
N THR A 28 -16.82 -20.50 25.26
CA THR A 28 -17.97 -21.37 25.03
C THR A 28 -18.52 -21.27 23.61
N ALA A 29 -18.34 -20.11 22.95
CA ALA A 29 -18.69 -19.94 21.54
C ALA A 29 -17.76 -20.72 20.60
N GLU A 30 -16.52 -20.99 21.03
CA GLU A 30 -15.53 -21.77 20.27
C GLU A 30 -15.80 -23.29 20.32
N SER A 31 -16.61 -23.73 21.28
CA SER A 31 -17.01 -25.12 21.44
C SER A 31 -18.19 -25.54 20.55
N PHE A 32 -18.78 -24.62 19.77
CA PHE A 32 -19.87 -24.96 18.86
C PHE A 32 -19.34 -25.75 17.66
N SER A 33 -19.51 -27.07 17.70
CA SER A 33 -19.24 -27.97 16.59
C SER A 33 -20.54 -28.51 16.02
N PHE A 34 -20.68 -28.47 14.69
CA PHE A 34 -21.78 -29.12 14.00
C PHE A 34 -21.74 -30.63 14.21
N SER A 35 -22.92 -31.24 14.29
CA SER A 35 -23.06 -32.69 14.18
C SER A 35 -22.60 -33.15 12.79
N GLN A 36 -22.09 -34.38 12.66
CA GLN A 36 -21.64 -34.92 11.38
C GLN A 36 -22.70 -34.81 10.27
N LYS A 37 -23.98 -34.99 10.63
CA LYS A 37 -25.11 -34.82 9.70
C LYS A 37 -25.33 -33.36 9.28
N GLU A 38 -25.12 -32.42 10.21
CA GLU A 38 -25.26 -30.99 9.92
C GLU A 38 -24.14 -30.53 8.99
N THR A 39 -22.91 -31.03 9.20
CA THR A 39 -21.79 -30.81 8.28
C THR A 39 -22.08 -31.37 6.90
N GLU A 40 -22.57 -32.61 6.79
CA GLU A 40 -22.95 -33.22 5.51
C GLU A 40 -24.05 -32.41 4.80
N ILE A 41 -25.05 -31.91 5.53
CA ILE A 41 -26.10 -31.06 4.95
C ILE A 41 -25.52 -29.75 4.40
N LEU A 42 -24.57 -29.13 5.11
CA LEU A 42 -23.91 -27.89 4.65
C LEU A 42 -23.05 -28.15 3.40
N GLU A 43 -22.32 -29.27 3.37
CA GLU A 43 -21.55 -29.67 2.18
C GLU A 43 -22.48 -29.93 0.97
N LEU A 44 -23.60 -30.62 1.18
CA LEU A 44 -24.60 -30.82 0.14
C LEU A 44 -25.24 -29.49 -0.30
N TYR A 45 -25.48 -28.57 0.62
CA TYR A 45 -25.98 -27.22 0.30
C TYR A 45 -25.00 -26.49 -0.62
N ASP A 46 -23.72 -26.43 -0.26
CA ASP A 46 -22.69 -25.82 -1.10
C ASP A 46 -22.57 -26.50 -2.47
N ARG A 47 -22.63 -27.84 -2.51
CA ARG A 47 -22.63 -28.60 -3.77
C ARG A 47 -23.82 -28.28 -4.67
N VAL A 48 -25.00 -28.06 -4.10
CA VAL A 48 -26.19 -27.64 -4.87
C VAL A 48 -25.99 -26.26 -5.49
N PHE A 49 -25.27 -25.34 -4.84
CA PHE A 49 -24.95 -24.04 -5.47
C PHE A 49 -23.95 -24.17 -6.62
N GLU A 50 -22.95 -25.03 -6.48
CA GLU A 50 -22.02 -25.32 -7.57
C GLU A 50 -22.76 -25.88 -8.79
N LEU A 51 -23.64 -26.86 -8.57
CA LEU A 51 -24.45 -27.43 -9.65
C LEU A 51 -25.39 -26.41 -10.30
N LYS A 52 -25.96 -25.48 -9.52
CA LYS A 52 -26.77 -24.37 -10.08
C LYS A 52 -25.95 -23.41 -10.92
N LEU A 53 -24.69 -23.18 -10.56
CA LEU A 53 -23.78 -22.37 -11.37
C LEU A 53 -23.44 -23.10 -12.68
N GLU A 54 -23.13 -24.39 -12.61
CA GLU A 54 -22.88 -25.24 -13.79
C GLU A 54 -24.10 -25.26 -14.72
N GLU A 55 -25.30 -25.46 -14.18
CA GLU A 55 -26.55 -25.40 -14.94
C GLU A 55 -26.79 -24.03 -15.58
N ALA A 56 -26.57 -22.94 -14.84
CA ALA A 56 -26.74 -21.59 -15.37
C ALA A 56 -25.75 -21.26 -16.49
N LEU A 57 -24.54 -21.83 -16.45
CA LEU A 57 -23.55 -21.71 -17.52
C LEU A 57 -23.92 -22.56 -18.74
N LEU A 58 -24.39 -23.80 -18.54
CA LEU A 58 -24.81 -24.70 -19.63
C LEU A 58 -26.07 -24.20 -20.35
N ASN A 59 -26.98 -23.55 -19.63
CA ASN A 59 -28.18 -22.95 -20.21
C ASN A 59 -27.91 -21.63 -20.93
N HIS A 60 -26.72 -21.05 -20.79
CA HIS A 60 -26.30 -19.93 -21.63
C HIS A 60 -25.97 -20.48 -23.03
N GLU A 61 -26.78 -20.13 -24.03
CA GLU A 61 -26.52 -20.48 -25.42
C GLU A 61 -25.22 -19.81 -25.86
N LEU A 62 -24.15 -20.61 -26.00
CA LEU A 62 -22.95 -20.18 -26.71
C LEU A 62 -23.38 -19.85 -28.16
N PRO A 63 -23.06 -18.66 -28.69
CA PRO A 63 -23.36 -18.35 -30.08
C PRO A 63 -22.67 -19.36 -30.99
N GLU A 64 -23.43 -20.12 -31.78
CA GLU A 64 -22.96 -21.14 -32.73
C GLU A 64 -22.16 -20.56 -33.93
N ASP A 65 -21.55 -19.38 -33.80
CA ASP A 65 -20.78 -18.77 -34.88
C ASP A 65 -19.31 -19.20 -34.81
N THR A 66 -19.09 -20.35 -35.43
CA THR A 66 -17.77 -20.95 -35.69
C THR A 66 -17.04 -20.21 -36.80
N GLU A 67 -16.79 -18.90 -36.62
CA GLU A 67 -15.85 -18.15 -37.44
C GLU A 67 -14.55 -17.89 -36.65
N MET A 68 -13.40 -18.16 -37.28
CA MET A 68 -12.03 -17.90 -36.79
C MET A 68 -11.74 -16.38 -36.71
N GLY A 69 -12.61 -15.61 -36.06
CA GLY A 69 -12.40 -14.21 -35.71
C GLY A 69 -11.96 -14.06 -34.26
N ASP A 70 -10.95 -13.22 -34.06
CA ASP A 70 -10.27 -12.77 -32.83
C ASP A 70 -10.66 -13.50 -31.52
N ILE A 71 -9.89 -14.52 -31.18
CA ILE A 71 -10.08 -15.36 -29.98
C ILE A 71 -10.07 -14.50 -28.70
N ASP A 72 -9.31 -13.41 -28.69
CA ASP A 72 -9.16 -12.54 -27.52
C ASP A 72 -10.45 -11.77 -27.21
N VAL A 73 -11.19 -11.34 -28.24
CA VAL A 73 -12.48 -10.65 -28.08
C VAL A 73 -13.55 -11.62 -27.57
N LYS A 74 -13.58 -12.84 -28.12
CA LYS A 74 -14.52 -13.89 -27.69
C LYS A 74 -14.23 -14.36 -26.26
N LEU A 75 -12.96 -14.44 -25.87
CA LEU A 75 -12.57 -14.76 -24.50
C LEU A 75 -13.04 -13.68 -23.53
N ALA A 76 -12.85 -12.40 -23.87
CA ALA A 76 -13.32 -11.29 -23.03
C ALA A 76 -14.85 -11.26 -22.87
N GLU A 77 -15.59 -11.65 -23.92
CA GLU A 77 -17.06 -11.78 -23.88
C GLU A 77 -17.50 -12.95 -22.98
N ALA A 78 -16.92 -14.14 -23.17
CA ALA A 78 -17.19 -15.31 -22.34
C ALA A 78 -16.83 -15.09 -20.85
N GLU A 79 -15.72 -14.40 -20.58
CA GLU A 79 -15.34 -14.01 -19.21
C GLU A 79 -16.37 -13.08 -18.58
N ARG A 80 -16.88 -12.11 -19.35
CA ARG A 80 -17.91 -11.18 -18.87
C ARG A 80 -19.23 -11.91 -18.58
N GLU A 81 -19.64 -12.82 -19.45
CA GLU A 81 -20.84 -13.64 -19.26
C GLU A 81 -20.72 -14.54 -18.03
N LEU A 82 -19.56 -15.20 -17.84
CA LEU A 82 -19.29 -15.98 -16.64
C LEU A 82 -19.41 -15.12 -15.38
N LEU A 83 -18.79 -13.92 -15.39
CA LEU A 83 -18.86 -13.00 -14.26
C LEU A 83 -20.30 -12.55 -13.98
N GLU A 84 -21.13 -12.32 -15.02
CA GLU A 84 -22.54 -11.97 -14.86
C GLU A 84 -23.34 -13.13 -14.25
N VAL A 85 -23.20 -14.34 -14.78
CA VAL A 85 -23.88 -15.53 -14.27
C VAL A 85 -23.48 -15.79 -12.81
N ARG A 86 -22.18 -15.74 -12.51
CA ARG A 86 -21.66 -15.89 -11.15
C ARG A 86 -22.20 -14.81 -10.22
N ALA A 87 -22.26 -13.56 -10.66
CA ALA A 87 -22.82 -12.46 -9.88
C ALA A 87 -24.31 -12.71 -9.59
N ARG A 88 -25.09 -13.14 -10.60
CA ARG A 88 -26.53 -13.45 -10.43
C ARG A 88 -26.76 -14.58 -9.43
N VAL A 89 -26.06 -15.71 -9.58
CA VAL A 89 -26.18 -16.86 -8.66
C VAL A 89 -25.72 -16.50 -7.24
N SER A 90 -24.64 -15.71 -7.13
CA SER A 90 -24.15 -15.20 -5.83
C SER A 90 -25.16 -14.30 -5.14
N VAL A 91 -25.83 -13.40 -5.87
CA VAL A 91 -26.89 -12.55 -5.32
C VAL A 91 -28.07 -13.42 -4.84
N GLN A 92 -28.50 -14.41 -5.63
CA GLN A 92 -29.56 -15.33 -5.22
C GLN A 92 -29.20 -16.09 -3.93
N ARG A 93 -27.97 -16.62 -3.84
CA ARG A 93 -27.46 -17.27 -2.62
C ARG A 93 -27.55 -16.35 -1.42
N LYS A 94 -27.04 -15.12 -1.54
CA LYS A 94 -27.09 -14.12 -0.47
C LYS A 94 -28.51 -13.79 -0.02
N VAL A 95 -29.47 -13.71 -0.95
CA VAL A 95 -30.88 -13.47 -0.61
C VAL A 95 -31.46 -14.65 0.17
N VAL A 96 -31.21 -15.89 -0.29
CA VAL A 96 -31.68 -17.10 0.41
C VAL A 96 -31.05 -17.21 1.79
N GLU A 97 -29.74 -17.03 1.91
CA GLU A 97 -29.02 -17.03 3.19
C GLU A 97 -29.55 -15.94 4.13
N SER A 98 -29.77 -14.73 3.63
CA SER A 98 -30.35 -13.63 4.42
C SER A 98 -31.72 -14.02 4.99
N VAL A 99 -32.63 -14.53 4.16
CA VAL A 99 -33.97 -14.96 4.60
C VAL A 99 -33.90 -16.11 5.61
N LEU A 100 -33.00 -17.07 5.40
CA LEU A 100 -32.82 -18.20 6.31
C LEU A 100 -32.21 -17.79 7.65
N MET A 101 -31.37 -16.76 7.68
CA MET A 101 -30.71 -16.28 8.89
C MET A 101 -31.55 -15.24 9.66
N THR A 102 -32.45 -14.51 8.99
CA THR A 102 -33.23 -13.44 9.64
C THR A 102 -34.18 -13.96 10.71
N GLU A 103 -34.91 -15.04 10.44
CA GLU A 103 -35.90 -15.54 11.40
C GLU A 103 -35.23 -16.11 12.67
N PRO A 104 -34.21 -17.00 12.57
CA PRO A 104 -33.52 -17.50 13.75
C PRO A 104 -32.79 -16.41 14.54
N SER A 105 -32.24 -15.39 13.86
CA SER A 105 -31.56 -14.27 14.54
C SER A 105 -32.54 -13.36 15.27
N LEU A 106 -33.68 -13.02 14.66
CA LEU A 106 -34.76 -12.28 15.33
C LEU A 106 -35.29 -13.06 16.54
N GLN A 107 -35.50 -14.37 16.38
CA GLN A 107 -35.94 -15.23 17.47
C GLN A 107 -34.91 -15.29 18.61
N ALA A 108 -33.63 -15.48 18.31
CA ALA A 108 -32.58 -15.55 19.32
C ALA A 108 -32.37 -14.24 20.09
N VAL A 109 -32.56 -13.09 19.44
CA VAL A 109 -32.37 -11.76 20.05
C VAL A 109 -33.62 -11.30 20.80
N HIS A 110 -34.82 -11.49 20.23
CA HIS A 110 -36.04 -10.86 20.73
C HIS A 110 -37.00 -11.81 21.46
N SER A 111 -36.90 -13.13 21.24
CA SER A 111 -37.69 -14.09 22.01
C SER A 111 -36.94 -14.51 23.27
N ALA A 112 -37.67 -14.82 24.34
CA ALA A 112 -37.06 -15.46 25.50
C ALA A 112 -36.40 -16.78 25.01
N PRO A 113 -35.11 -17.03 25.31
CA PRO A 113 -34.39 -18.17 24.76
C PRO A 113 -35.00 -19.46 25.28
N SER A 114 -35.84 -20.06 24.44
CA SER A 114 -36.66 -21.22 24.76
C SER A 114 -35.85 -22.50 24.57
N SER A 115 -34.99 -22.52 23.54
CA SER A 115 -34.12 -23.66 23.24
C SER A 115 -32.66 -23.40 23.65
N PRO A 116 -31.88 -24.46 23.93
CA PRO A 116 -30.43 -24.32 24.14
C PRO A 116 -29.72 -23.80 22.89
N LEU A 117 -30.26 -24.08 21.69
CA LEU A 117 -29.75 -23.59 20.42
C LEU A 117 -29.91 -22.07 20.29
N ASP A 118 -31.02 -21.50 20.78
CA ASP A 118 -31.27 -20.05 20.76
C ASP A 118 -30.23 -19.32 21.64
N ARG A 119 -29.86 -19.92 22.78
CA ARG A 119 -28.83 -19.36 23.69
C ARG A 119 -27.45 -19.38 23.06
N THR A 120 -27.09 -20.46 22.37
CA THR A 120 -25.81 -20.56 21.66
C THR A 120 -25.78 -19.59 20.48
N LEU A 121 -26.88 -19.49 19.74
CA LEU A 121 -27.01 -18.58 18.60
C LEU A 121 -26.88 -17.12 19.04
N LEU A 122 -27.53 -16.72 20.14
CA LEU A 122 -27.40 -15.37 20.69
C LEU A 122 -25.96 -15.01 21.06
N ARG A 123 -25.19 -15.94 21.64
CA ARG A 123 -23.77 -15.71 21.95
C ARG A 123 -22.93 -15.53 20.68
N LEU A 124 -23.14 -16.39 19.68
CA LEU A 124 -22.46 -16.29 18.38
C LEU A 124 -22.80 -14.97 17.67
N ILE A 125 -24.06 -14.52 17.74
CA ILE A 125 -24.49 -13.22 17.22
C ILE A 125 -23.78 -12.08 17.94
N ASN A 126 -23.72 -12.09 19.27
CA ASN A 126 -23.02 -11.05 20.03
C ASN A 126 -21.51 -11.02 19.70
N LYS A 127 -20.86 -12.19 19.60
CA LYS A 127 -19.45 -12.29 19.20
C LYS A 127 -19.23 -11.73 17.80
N ARG A 128 -20.09 -12.11 16.83
CA ARG A 128 -20.07 -11.57 15.48
C ARG A 128 -20.19 -10.05 15.51
N ASP A 129 -21.15 -9.49 16.25
CA ASP A 129 -21.41 -8.04 16.28
C ASP A 129 -20.23 -7.27 16.87
N ILE A 130 -19.60 -7.80 17.93
CA ILE A 130 -18.37 -7.22 18.52
C ILE A 130 -17.21 -7.26 17.52
N LEU A 131 -17.03 -8.39 16.81
CA LEU A 131 -16.01 -8.52 15.77
C LEU A 131 -16.28 -7.60 14.58
N SER A 132 -17.54 -7.43 14.17
CA SER A 132 -17.94 -6.49 13.13
C SER A 132 -17.61 -5.04 13.52
N LEU A 133 -17.88 -4.64 14.78
CA LEU A 133 -17.49 -3.31 15.27
C LEU A 133 -15.97 -3.13 15.28
N ALA A 134 -15.21 -4.14 15.71
CA ALA A 134 -13.75 -4.10 15.66
C ALA A 134 -13.24 -3.98 14.22
N TYR A 135 -13.83 -4.73 13.29
CA TYR A 135 -13.50 -4.69 11.87
C TYR A 135 -13.77 -3.32 11.25
N GLU A 136 -14.93 -2.69 11.53
CA GLU A 136 -15.24 -1.35 11.05
C GLU A 136 -14.25 -0.30 11.58
N ASN A 137 -13.84 -0.40 12.84
CA ASN A 137 -12.79 0.46 13.39
C ASN A 137 -11.43 0.25 12.70
N MET A 138 -11.07 -0.99 12.37
CA MET A 138 -9.85 -1.28 11.60
C MET A 138 -9.97 -0.78 10.15
N LEU A 139 -11.14 -0.90 9.53
CA LEU A 139 -11.38 -0.42 8.17
C LEU A 139 -11.32 1.11 8.09
N THR A 140 -11.87 1.81 9.08
CA THR A 140 -11.81 3.28 9.17
C THR A 140 -10.38 3.77 9.38
N THR A 141 -9.58 3.14 10.25
CA THR A 141 -8.15 3.46 10.38
C THR A 141 -7.37 3.17 9.09
N HIS A 142 -7.65 2.05 8.43
CA HIS A 142 -7.00 1.69 7.17
C HIS A 142 -7.32 2.69 6.05
N THR A 143 -8.59 3.02 5.85
CA THR A 143 -9.03 3.99 4.81
C THR A 143 -8.51 5.40 5.08
N THR A 144 -8.45 5.83 6.34
CA THR A 144 -7.85 7.13 6.69
C THR A 144 -6.33 7.14 6.48
N CYS A 145 -5.64 6.03 6.75
CA CYS A 145 -4.21 5.86 6.44
C CYS A 145 -3.95 5.95 4.93
N LEU A 146 -4.72 5.21 4.12
CA LEU A 146 -4.62 5.29 2.65
C LEU A 146 -4.86 6.69 2.11
N ARG A 147 -5.87 7.41 2.65
CA ARG A 147 -6.13 8.80 2.26
C ARG A 147 -4.95 9.72 2.60
N LYS A 148 -4.33 9.52 3.77
CA LYS A 148 -3.12 10.27 4.18
C LYS A 148 -1.95 9.98 3.24
N LEU A 149 -1.70 8.70 2.93
CA LEU A 149 -0.65 8.29 2.00
C LEU A 149 -0.85 8.92 0.62
N SER A 150 -2.05 8.80 0.05
CA SER A 150 -2.38 9.42 -1.24
C SER A 150 -2.21 10.94 -1.21
N SER A 151 -2.63 11.62 -0.13
CA SER A 151 -2.41 13.07 -0.01
C SER A 151 -0.93 13.45 0.09
N ALA A 152 -0.12 12.62 0.77
CA ALA A 152 1.32 12.82 0.89
C ALA A 152 2.00 12.61 -0.47
N GLU A 153 1.62 11.59 -1.23
CA GLU A 153 2.11 11.34 -2.59
C GLU A 153 1.82 12.52 -3.52
N VAL A 154 0.59 13.05 -3.51
CA VAL A 154 0.23 14.23 -4.29
C VAL A 154 1.09 15.44 -3.89
N SER A 155 1.28 15.67 -2.59
CA SER A 155 2.12 16.77 -2.11
C SER A 155 3.59 16.59 -2.52
N ASN A 156 4.10 15.34 -2.53
CA ASN A 156 5.45 15.04 -2.95
C ASN A 156 5.64 15.31 -4.45
N ILE A 157 4.70 14.90 -5.29
CA ILE A 157 4.71 15.20 -6.73
C ILE A 157 4.70 16.72 -6.96
N GLN A 158 3.90 17.47 -6.18
CA GLN A 158 3.87 18.93 -6.27
C GLN A 158 5.21 19.56 -5.84
N ASN A 159 5.81 19.11 -4.75
CA ASN A 159 7.11 19.58 -4.29
C ASN A 159 8.23 19.26 -5.29
N ILE A 160 8.22 18.08 -5.92
CA ILE A 160 9.17 17.72 -6.96
C ILE A 160 9.06 18.69 -8.15
N LYS A 161 7.85 19.03 -8.58
CA LYS A 161 7.64 20.02 -9.65
C LYS A 161 8.17 21.41 -9.26
N GLN A 162 7.87 21.86 -8.04
CA GLN A 162 8.39 23.14 -7.54
C GLN A 162 9.92 23.15 -7.46
N ASN A 163 10.52 22.06 -6.97
CA ASN A 163 11.97 21.92 -6.93
C ASN A 163 12.57 21.95 -8.34
N GLN A 164 11.95 21.29 -9.32
CA GLN A 164 12.38 21.37 -10.72
C GLN A 164 12.30 22.81 -11.27
N GLU A 165 11.22 23.54 -10.99
CA GLU A 165 11.06 24.94 -11.40
C GLU A 165 12.12 25.86 -10.74
N LEU A 166 12.41 25.65 -9.46
CA LEU A 166 13.45 26.38 -8.73
C LEU A 166 14.85 26.04 -9.25
N VAL A 167 15.14 24.79 -9.56
CA VAL A 167 16.42 24.39 -10.18
C VAL A 167 16.56 25.02 -11.57
N GLN A 168 15.48 25.05 -12.36
CA GLN A 168 15.50 25.73 -13.66
C GLN A 168 15.72 27.24 -13.53
N SER A 169 15.13 27.89 -12.52
CA SER A 169 15.35 29.32 -12.29
C SER A 169 16.77 29.62 -11.80
N LEU A 170 17.33 28.78 -10.93
CA LEU A 170 18.73 28.86 -10.52
C LEU A 170 19.69 28.64 -11.70
N LEU A 171 19.43 27.65 -12.56
CA LEU A 171 20.24 27.45 -13.77
C LEU A 171 20.18 28.66 -14.70
N LYS A 172 19.02 29.30 -14.86
CA LYS A 172 18.90 30.55 -15.62
C LYS A 172 19.72 31.68 -15.00
N LEU A 173 19.61 31.90 -13.69
CA LEU A 173 20.36 32.95 -12.99
C LEU A 173 21.88 32.71 -13.05
N THR A 174 22.33 31.49 -12.77
CA THR A 174 23.76 31.13 -12.87
C THR A 174 24.28 31.15 -14.30
N SER A 175 23.45 30.81 -15.30
CA SER A 175 23.83 30.97 -16.70
C SER A 175 24.01 32.44 -17.09
N SER A 176 23.20 33.35 -16.54
CA SER A 176 23.40 34.80 -16.73
C SER A 176 24.64 35.34 -16.01
N GLU A 177 25.05 34.73 -14.91
CA GLU A 177 26.28 35.07 -14.21
C GLU A 177 27.52 34.58 -15.00
N LYS A 178 27.46 33.39 -15.62
CA LYS A 178 28.50 32.94 -16.57
C LYS A 178 28.66 33.88 -17.77
N SER A 179 27.58 34.50 -18.26
CA SER A 179 27.68 35.54 -19.29
C SER A 179 28.23 36.88 -18.76
N ALA A 180 27.98 37.22 -17.49
CA ALA A 180 28.58 38.41 -16.87
C ALA A 180 30.12 38.29 -16.74
N ASP A 181 30.64 37.08 -16.57
CA ASP A 181 32.07 36.76 -16.64
C ASP A 181 32.68 37.08 -18.03
N GLU A 182 31.89 36.98 -19.10
CA GLU A 182 32.29 37.35 -20.47
C GLU A 182 32.14 38.86 -20.75
N GLU A 183 31.32 39.56 -19.97
CA GLU A 183 30.96 40.98 -20.17
C GLU A 183 31.91 41.97 -19.47
N ILE A 184 32.95 41.49 -18.79
CA ILE A 184 33.99 42.34 -18.19
C ILE A 184 34.71 43.13 -19.30
N PRO A 185 34.63 44.48 -19.33
CA PRO A 185 35.18 45.28 -20.42
C PRO A 185 36.72 45.43 -20.35
N ASP A 186 37.32 45.25 -19.18
CA ASP A 186 38.77 45.36 -18.99
C ASP A 186 39.50 44.05 -19.29
N LEU A 187 40.43 44.12 -20.24
CA LEU A 187 41.22 42.97 -20.72
C LEU A 187 42.16 42.42 -19.63
N GLU A 188 42.73 43.29 -18.79
CA GLU A 188 43.63 42.91 -17.69
C GLU A 188 42.90 42.08 -16.62
N LEU A 189 41.67 42.45 -16.26
CA LEU A 189 40.85 41.71 -15.29
C LEU A 189 40.43 40.33 -15.82
N LYS A 190 40.21 40.20 -17.13
CA LYS A 190 39.93 38.90 -17.78
C LYS A 190 41.14 37.98 -17.76
N GLU A 191 42.33 38.50 -18.01
CA GLU A 191 43.57 37.71 -17.94
C GLU A 191 43.85 37.26 -16.50
N GLU A 192 43.65 38.14 -15.51
CA GLU A 192 43.81 37.81 -14.09
C GLU A 192 42.78 36.74 -13.66
N LEU A 193 41.52 36.88 -14.04
CA LEU A 193 40.46 35.92 -13.73
C LEU A 193 40.69 34.55 -14.38
N ASN A 194 41.16 34.51 -15.63
CA ASN A 194 41.54 33.28 -16.30
C ASN A 194 42.77 32.61 -15.65
N SER A 195 43.75 33.40 -15.22
CA SER A 195 44.92 32.89 -14.50
C SER A 195 44.51 32.26 -13.17
N LEU A 196 43.65 32.92 -12.39
CA LEU A 196 43.11 32.44 -11.12
C LEU A 196 42.24 31.18 -11.31
N LYS A 197 41.40 31.13 -12.36
CA LYS A 197 40.64 29.92 -12.71
C LYS A 197 41.57 28.75 -13.03
N SER A 198 42.63 28.98 -13.78
CA SER A 198 43.61 27.94 -14.10
C SER A 198 44.37 27.45 -12.87
N GLU A 199 44.74 28.35 -11.96
CA GLU A 199 45.41 28.03 -10.70
C GLU A 199 44.48 27.24 -9.76
N ASN A 200 43.21 27.65 -9.66
CA ASN A 200 42.22 26.95 -8.85
C ASN A 200 41.91 25.56 -9.42
N LYS A 201 41.84 25.40 -10.75
CA LYS A 201 41.72 24.08 -11.39
C LYS A 201 42.93 23.19 -11.09
N GLN A 202 44.14 23.75 -11.09
CA GLN A 202 45.34 23.01 -10.70
C GLN A 202 45.30 22.60 -9.22
N LYS A 203 44.88 23.51 -8.32
CA LYS A 203 44.72 23.21 -6.88
C LYS A 203 43.65 22.15 -6.62
N LYS A 204 42.48 22.22 -7.28
CA LYS A 204 41.43 21.18 -7.21
C LYS A 204 41.97 19.84 -7.70
N ALA A 205 42.67 19.81 -8.84
CA ALA A 205 43.28 18.58 -9.36
C ALA A 205 44.41 18.02 -8.46
N GLN A 206 45.13 18.86 -7.73
CA GLN A 206 46.09 18.44 -6.71
C GLN A 206 45.36 17.86 -5.49
N TRP A 207 44.31 18.53 -5.01
CA TRP A 207 43.49 18.07 -3.89
C TRP A 207 42.85 16.70 -4.18
N THR A 208 42.22 16.53 -5.34
CA THR A 208 41.64 15.22 -5.73
C THR A 208 42.69 14.13 -5.82
N ARG A 209 43.91 14.44 -6.30
CA ARG A 209 45.02 13.49 -6.28
C ARG A 209 45.40 13.09 -4.86
N ILE A 210 45.55 14.06 -3.95
CA ILE A 210 45.88 13.80 -2.55
C ILE A 210 44.76 12.98 -1.89
N LYS A 211 43.49 13.35 -2.10
CA LYS A 211 42.33 12.63 -1.57
C LYS A 211 42.32 11.16 -2.00
N ARG A 212 42.51 10.89 -3.30
CA ARG A 212 42.59 9.52 -3.85
C ARG A 212 43.78 8.72 -3.30
N ILE A 213 44.93 9.36 -3.11
CA ILE A 213 46.11 8.69 -2.53
C ILE A 213 45.84 8.35 -1.05
N VAL A 214 45.24 9.28 -0.30
CA VAL A 214 44.91 9.07 1.11
C VAL A 214 43.83 8.01 1.28
N SER A 215 42.76 8.02 0.49
CA SER A 215 41.71 7.00 0.54
C SER A 215 42.25 5.61 0.18
N ALA A 216 43.05 5.50 -0.89
CA ALA A 216 43.71 4.25 -1.26
C ALA A 216 44.67 3.75 -0.17
N SER A 217 45.41 4.65 0.48
CA SER A 217 46.33 4.32 1.58
C SER A 217 45.58 3.81 2.82
N ILE A 218 44.49 4.48 3.22
CA ILE A 218 43.67 4.09 4.36
C ILE A 218 43.00 2.73 4.10
N ALA A 219 42.42 2.53 2.91
CA ALA A 219 41.82 1.26 2.52
C ALA A 219 42.84 0.11 2.45
N ALA A 220 44.07 0.37 1.95
CA ALA A 220 45.14 -0.62 1.88
C ALA A 220 45.80 -0.91 3.24
N SER A 221 45.68 -0.01 4.22
CA SER A 221 46.24 -0.17 5.57
C SER A 221 45.53 -1.25 6.39
N GLY A 222 44.32 -1.67 5.99
CA GLY A 222 43.53 -2.67 6.72
C GLY A 222 42.97 -2.17 8.06
N VAL A 223 42.98 -0.85 8.27
CA VAL A 223 42.30 -0.19 9.39
C VAL A 223 40.79 -0.24 9.13
N ASP A 224 39.99 -0.50 10.17
CA ASP A 224 38.52 -0.52 10.06
C ASP A 224 37.96 0.91 9.93
N TRP A 225 38.02 1.44 8.71
CA TRP A 225 37.64 2.80 8.36
C TRP A 225 36.11 3.00 8.27
N ALA A 226 35.32 1.93 8.21
CA ALA A 226 33.86 1.99 8.14
C ALA A 226 33.21 2.24 9.51
N SER A 227 33.93 1.97 10.61
CA SER A 227 33.44 2.16 11.98
C SER A 227 33.77 3.56 12.56
N ASP A 228 34.65 4.33 11.91
CA ASP A 228 35.00 5.71 12.30
C ASP A 228 34.49 6.69 11.25
N GLU A 229 33.48 7.49 11.63
CA GLU A 229 32.84 8.52 10.79
C GLU A 229 33.86 9.47 10.12
N LYS A 230 35.00 9.72 10.76
CA LYS A 230 36.06 10.57 10.18
C LYS A 230 36.82 9.88 9.05
N LEU A 231 37.06 8.58 9.18
CA LEU A 231 37.73 7.78 8.16
C LEU A 231 36.78 7.41 7.02
N GLU A 232 35.53 7.13 7.37
CA GLU A 232 34.44 6.89 6.41
C GLU A 232 34.32 8.07 5.45
N ARG A 233 34.22 9.30 5.97
CA ARG A 233 34.14 10.53 5.15
C ARG A 233 35.40 10.82 4.33
N LEU A 234 36.57 10.35 4.77
CA LEU A 234 37.82 10.52 4.02
C LEU A 234 37.97 9.50 2.89
N VAL A 235 37.31 8.35 3.00
CA VAL A 235 37.39 7.24 2.04
C VAL A 235 36.24 7.27 1.03
N LEU A 236 35.02 7.62 1.47
CA LEU A 236 33.87 7.80 0.58
C LEU A 236 33.98 9.12 -0.19
N ASP A 237 33.88 9.00 -1.51
CA ASP A 237 33.79 10.13 -2.43
C ASP A 237 32.33 10.57 -2.56
N ASP A 238 31.86 11.46 -1.69
CA ASP A 238 30.53 12.10 -1.83
C ASP A 238 30.47 13.15 -2.97
N ASP A 239 31.51 13.23 -3.80
CA ASP A 239 31.69 14.26 -4.83
C ASP A 239 31.00 13.91 -6.18
N GLU A 240 30.14 12.89 -6.25
CA GLU A 240 29.39 12.54 -7.49
C GLU A 240 28.38 13.64 -7.92
N PHE A 241 28.25 14.72 -7.13
CA PHE A 241 27.44 15.90 -7.42
C PHE A 241 28.20 17.09 -8.04
N ASP A 242 29.50 16.99 -8.28
CA ASP A 242 30.35 18.17 -8.52
C ASP A 242 30.84 18.35 -9.99
N ASP A 243 30.34 17.52 -10.91
CA ASP A 243 30.62 17.56 -12.37
C ASP A 243 29.46 18.14 -13.23
N VAL A 244 28.52 18.87 -12.62
CA VAL A 244 27.51 19.70 -13.34
C VAL A 244 27.82 21.19 -13.24
#